data_AF-A0A238J7Q1-F1
#
_entry.id   AF-A0A238J7Q1-F1
#
_cell.length_a   1.000
_cell.length_b   1.000
_cell.length_c   1.000
_cell.angle_alpha   90.00
_cell.angle_beta   90.00
_cell.angle_gamma   90.00
#
_symmetry.space_group_name_H-M   'P 1'
#
loop_
_entity.id
_entity.type
_entity.pdbx_description
1 polymer ?
#
loop_
_entity_poly.entity_id
_entity_poly.type
_entity_poly.pdbx_seq_one_letter_code
_entity_poly.pdbx_strand_id
1 'polypeptide(L)'
;MQTFDPSYLQEQFPKVFQKKGVFRDAFYGKLVELSPDLAPLFDHSPIAKTHMMERFLFDLVRASSKGSGISDLVQSFAASHSKFRLQPQHFTSCEVAMKHAFATVTHQDQTIPSDAEISFHMFLEIVFHELRKTQVP
;
A
#
# COMPACT_ATOMS: atom_id res chain seq x y z
N MET A 1 1.89 11.10 -22.57
CA MET A 1 1.83 10.96 -21.10
C MET A 1 0.88 9.83 -20.82
N GLN A 2 1.32 8.71 -20.25
CA GLN A 2 0.39 7.68 -19.79
C GLN A 2 -0.40 8.27 -18.62
N THR A 3 -1.70 8.42 -18.82
CA THR A 3 -2.62 8.80 -17.76
C THR A 3 -2.76 7.60 -16.83
N PHE A 4 -2.53 7.79 -15.53
CA PHE A 4 -2.76 6.74 -14.55
C PHE A 4 -4.24 6.34 -14.56
N ASP A 5 -4.52 5.07 -14.86
CA ASP A 5 -5.87 4.50 -14.82
C ASP A 5 -5.99 3.58 -13.59
N PRO A 6 -6.65 4.03 -12.50
CA PRO A 6 -6.84 3.19 -11.32
C PRO A 6 -7.70 1.95 -11.58
N SER A 7 -8.55 1.94 -12.62
CA SER A 7 -9.37 0.77 -12.94
C SER A 7 -8.51 -0.43 -13.37
N TYR A 8 -7.36 -0.18 -14.00
CA TYR A 8 -6.42 -1.22 -14.38
C TYR A 8 -5.88 -2.00 -13.18
N LEU A 9 -5.51 -1.30 -12.11
CA LEU A 9 -5.07 -1.95 -10.87
C LEU A 9 -6.19 -2.74 -10.20
N GLN A 10 -7.43 -2.29 -10.32
CA GLN A 10 -8.59 -3.00 -9.78
C GLN A 10 -8.74 -4.40 -10.40
N GLU A 11 -8.39 -4.54 -11.68
CA GLU A 11 -8.40 -5.82 -12.39
C GLU A 11 -7.21 -6.73 -12.02
N GLN A 12 -6.05 -6.14 -11.68
CA GLN A 12 -4.84 -6.93 -11.35
C GLN A 12 -4.79 -7.35 -9.88
N PHE A 13 -5.35 -6.56 -8.95
CA PHE A 13 -5.33 -6.85 -7.51
C PHE A 13 -5.85 -8.25 -7.14
N PRO A 14 -6.93 -8.78 -7.72
CA PRO A 14 -7.33 -10.16 -7.47
C PRO A 14 -6.23 -11.19 -7.72
N LYS A 15 -5.44 -11.02 -8.80
CA LYS A 15 -4.32 -11.92 -9.12
C LYS A 15 -3.18 -11.77 -8.11
N VAL A 16 -2.83 -10.54 -7.76
CA VAL A 16 -1.81 -10.24 -6.73
C VAL A 16 -2.19 -10.85 -5.38
N PHE A 17 -3.46 -10.68 -4.97
CA PHE A 17 -3.95 -11.14 -3.68
C PHE A 17 -4.31 -12.63 -3.62
N GLN A 18 -4.29 -13.37 -4.74
CA GLN A 18 -4.19 -14.83 -4.68
C GLN A 18 -2.90 -15.26 -3.98
N LYS A 19 -1.81 -14.48 -4.11
CA LYS A 19 -0.53 -14.67 -3.42
C LYS A 19 -0.37 -13.77 -2.19
N LYS A 20 -1.48 -13.44 -1.50
CA LYS A 20 -1.50 -12.53 -0.35
C LYS A 20 -0.51 -12.86 0.78
N GLY A 21 -0.22 -14.14 1.02
CA GLY A 21 0.78 -14.54 2.02
C GLY A 21 2.16 -14.00 1.66
N VAL A 22 2.61 -14.25 0.42
CA VAL A 22 3.87 -13.75 -0.13
C VAL A 22 3.92 -12.21 -0.10
N PHE A 23 2.82 -11.56 -0.50
CA PHE A 23 2.72 -10.10 -0.47
C PHE A 23 2.93 -9.55 0.95
N ARG A 24 2.24 -10.10 1.94
CA ARG A 24 2.33 -9.66 3.34
C ARG A 24 3.71 -9.89 3.92
N ASP A 25 4.29 -11.06 3.70
CA ASP A 25 5.60 -11.41 4.25
C ASP A 25 6.68 -10.50 3.65
N ALA A 26 6.64 -10.25 2.34
CA ALA A 26 7.53 -9.31 1.67
C ALA A 26 7.33 -7.86 2.17
N PHE A 27 6.09 -7.43 2.34
CA PHE A 27 5.78 -6.09 2.86
C PHE A 27 6.31 -5.89 4.28
N TYR A 28 5.89 -6.74 5.23
CA TYR A 28 6.26 -6.58 6.63
C TYR A 28 7.76 -6.80 6.86
N GLY A 29 8.36 -7.75 6.13
CA GLY A 29 9.81 -7.96 6.15
C GLY A 29 10.57 -6.70 5.75
N LYS A 30 10.21 -6.10 4.60
CA LYS A 30 10.85 -4.87 4.13
C LYS A 30 10.53 -3.66 5.00
N LEU A 31 9.32 -3.55 5.54
CA LEU A 31 8.93 -2.43 6.41
C LEU A 31 9.75 -2.42 7.70
N VAL A 32 9.90 -3.56 8.35
CA VAL A 32 10.68 -3.68 9.59
C VAL A 32 12.19 -3.55 9.32
N GLU A 33 12.68 -3.98 8.15
CA GLU A 33 14.05 -3.71 7.72
C GLU A 33 14.33 -2.20 7.62
N LEU A 34 13.40 -1.42 7.04
CA LEU A 34 13.55 0.03 6.83
C LEU A 34 13.20 0.87 8.06
N SER A 35 12.32 0.38 8.93
CA SER A 35 11.88 1.08 10.14
C SER A 35 11.69 0.07 11.28
N PRO A 36 12.80 -0.39 11.88
CA PRO A 36 12.77 -1.42 12.92
C PRO A 36 11.97 -1.03 14.17
N ASP A 37 11.87 0.29 14.43
CA ASP A 37 11.10 0.88 15.52
C ASP A 37 9.58 0.67 15.39
N LEU A 38 9.10 0.31 14.19
CA LEU A 38 7.71 -0.08 13.98
C LEU A 38 7.40 -1.52 14.40
N ALA A 39 8.42 -2.39 14.54
CA ALA A 39 8.21 -3.80 14.87
C ALA A 39 7.34 -4.05 16.12
N PRO A 40 7.54 -3.33 17.25
CA PRO A 40 6.72 -3.51 18.45
C PRO A 40 5.23 -3.22 18.24
N LEU A 41 4.87 -2.43 17.23
CA LEU A 41 3.46 -2.15 16.90
C LEU A 41 2.75 -3.39 16.31
N PHE A 42 3.52 -4.38 15.84
CA PHE A 42 3.01 -5.60 15.22
C PHE A 42 3.16 -6.86 16.09
N ASP A 43 4.03 -6.84 17.11
CA ASP A 43 4.38 -8.00 17.95
C ASP A 43 3.19 -8.62 18.72
N HIS A 44 2.21 -7.81 19.13
CA HIS A 44 1.06 -8.27 19.92
C HIS A 44 -0.17 -8.65 19.09
N SER A 45 -0.06 -8.63 17.76
CA SER A 45 -1.22 -8.86 16.92
C SER A 45 -0.90 -9.84 15.79
N PRO A 46 -1.06 -11.16 16.02
CA PRO A 46 -1.11 -12.12 14.93
C PRO A 46 -2.24 -11.78 13.93
N ILE A 47 -3.24 -11.02 14.37
CA ILE A 47 -4.36 -10.49 13.56
C ILE A 47 -3.96 -9.22 12.77
N ALA A 48 -2.92 -8.47 13.12
CA ALA A 48 -2.50 -7.27 12.36
C ALA A 48 -1.95 -7.62 10.96
N LYS A 49 -1.58 -8.88 10.72
CA LYS A 49 -1.25 -9.40 9.39
C LYS A 49 -2.48 -9.79 8.55
N THR A 50 -3.71 -9.68 9.06
CA THR A 50 -4.79 -10.54 8.53
C THR A 50 -5.52 -10.05 7.31
N HIS A 51 -5.91 -8.79 7.11
CA HIS A 51 -6.56 -8.34 5.86
C HIS A 51 -6.58 -6.82 5.66
N MET A 52 -6.12 -6.04 6.65
CA MET A 52 -6.29 -4.59 6.65
C MET A 52 -5.56 -3.90 5.49
N MET A 53 -4.35 -4.32 5.18
CA MET A 53 -3.58 -3.75 4.07
C MET A 53 -4.23 -4.03 2.70
N GLU A 54 -4.67 -5.26 2.45
CA GLU A 54 -5.39 -5.62 1.22
C GLU A 54 -6.67 -4.84 1.05
N ARG A 55 -7.48 -4.79 2.13
CA ARG A 55 -8.74 -4.07 2.12
C ARG A 55 -8.51 -2.58 1.90
N PHE A 56 -7.49 -2.01 2.54
CA PHE A 56 -7.13 -0.61 2.35
C PHE A 56 -6.71 -0.32 0.91
N LEU A 57 -5.82 -1.12 0.33
CA LEU A 57 -5.41 -0.97 -1.07
C LEU A 57 -6.60 -1.12 -2.02
N PHE A 58 -7.46 -2.11 -1.79
CA PHE A 58 -8.65 -2.34 -2.61
C PHE A 58 -9.66 -1.19 -2.51
N ASP A 59 -9.93 -0.69 -1.30
CA ASP A 59 -10.84 0.42 -1.07
C ASP A 59 -10.30 1.72 -1.70
N LEU A 60 -8.99 1.98 -1.62
CA LEU A 60 -8.33 3.11 -2.28
C LEU A 60 -8.42 3.04 -3.81
N VAL A 61 -8.08 1.89 -4.40
CA VAL A 61 -8.16 1.72 -5.85
C VAL A 61 -9.59 1.85 -6.34
N ARG A 62 -10.55 1.24 -5.62
CA ARG A 62 -11.98 1.31 -5.95
C ARG A 62 -12.55 2.73 -5.86
N ALA A 63 -12.12 3.53 -4.89
CA ALA A 63 -12.57 4.92 -4.79
C ALA A 63 -11.92 5.78 -5.89
N SER A 64 -10.63 5.54 -6.16
CA SER A 64 -9.91 6.21 -7.26
C SER A 64 -10.57 5.92 -8.61
N SER A 65 -10.99 4.67 -8.86
CA SER A 65 -11.66 4.27 -10.11
C SER A 65 -13.07 4.82 -10.27
N LYS A 66 -13.72 5.23 -9.18
CA LYS A 66 -15.04 5.89 -9.19
C LYS A 66 -14.97 7.41 -9.27
N GLY A 67 -13.76 7.99 -9.40
CA GLY A 67 -13.55 9.43 -9.42
C GLY A 67 -13.77 10.11 -8.05
N SER A 68 -13.86 9.33 -6.96
CA SER A 68 -13.83 9.88 -5.60
C SER A 68 -12.43 10.38 -5.30
N GLY A 69 -12.33 11.49 -4.56
CA GLY A 69 -11.04 12.04 -4.16
C GLY A 69 -10.26 11.07 -3.27
N ILE A 70 -9.06 10.69 -3.70
CA ILE A 70 -8.10 9.89 -2.92
C ILE A 70 -7.86 10.53 -1.53
N SER A 71 -7.95 11.86 -1.46
CA SER A 71 -7.77 12.65 -0.26
C SER A 71 -8.69 12.24 0.91
N ASP A 72 -9.97 11.90 0.68
CA ASP A 72 -10.89 11.55 1.78
C ASP A 72 -10.52 10.21 2.44
N LEU A 73 -10.11 9.23 1.64
CA LEU A 73 -9.65 7.94 2.13
C LEU A 73 -8.30 8.04 2.82
N VAL A 74 -7.41 8.85 2.27
CA VAL A 74 -6.12 9.17 2.87
C VAL A 74 -6.31 9.83 4.24
N GLN A 75 -7.24 10.77 4.38
CA GLN A 75 -7.58 11.38 5.65
C GLN A 75 -8.14 10.37 6.65
N SER A 76 -9.07 9.51 6.22
CA SER A 76 -9.63 8.44 7.07
C SER A 76 -8.54 7.46 7.55
N PHE A 77 -7.60 7.12 6.69
CA PHE A 77 -6.43 6.32 7.04
C PHE A 77 -5.53 7.04 8.04
N ALA A 78 -5.17 8.29 7.77
CA ALA A 78 -4.34 9.10 8.67
C ALA A 78 -4.98 9.23 10.06
N ALA A 79 -6.29 9.49 10.12
CA ALA A 79 -7.06 9.54 11.36
C ALA A 79 -6.98 8.22 12.13
N SER A 80 -7.16 7.08 11.43
CA SER A 80 -7.08 5.74 12.02
C SER A 80 -5.68 5.39 12.55
N HIS A 81 -4.64 6.03 12.03
CA HIS A 81 -3.23 5.79 12.41
C HIS A 81 -2.64 6.87 13.33
N SER A 82 -3.39 7.93 13.64
CA SER A 82 -2.95 9.07 14.46
C SER A 82 -2.37 8.67 15.83
N LYS A 83 -2.97 7.67 16.48
CA LYS A 83 -2.55 7.16 17.79
C LYS A 83 -1.15 6.54 17.80
N PHE A 84 -0.64 6.12 16.65
CA PHE A 84 0.67 5.46 16.54
C PHE A 84 1.83 6.45 16.39
N ARG A 85 1.55 7.77 16.32
CA ARG A 85 2.56 8.85 16.24
C ARG A 85 3.59 8.61 15.13
N LEU A 86 3.11 8.13 13.97
CA LEU A 86 3.95 7.84 12.82
C LEU A 86 4.64 9.11 12.34
N GLN A 87 5.92 9.01 12.02
CA GLN A 87 6.72 10.10 11.48
C GLN A 87 6.70 10.05 9.95
N PRO A 88 7.00 11.17 9.25
CA PRO A 88 7.07 11.20 7.79
C PRO A 88 7.93 10.07 7.18
N GLN A 89 9.05 9.70 7.82
CA GLN A 89 9.89 8.61 7.34
C GLN A 89 9.17 7.25 7.33
N HIS A 90 8.24 6.99 8.26
CA HIS A 90 7.49 5.73 8.30
C HIS A 90 6.58 5.57 7.09
N PHE A 91 6.04 6.67 6.58
CA PHE A 91 5.23 6.67 5.35
C PHE A 91 6.11 6.38 4.13
N THR A 92 7.31 6.95 4.05
CA THR A 92 8.28 6.63 3.00
C THR A 92 8.69 5.15 3.04
N SER A 93 9.01 4.61 4.22
CA SER A 93 9.33 3.18 4.39
C SER A 93 8.17 2.28 4.00
N CYS A 94 6.94 2.67 4.36
CA CYS A 94 5.72 1.95 3.98
C CYS A 94 5.50 1.95 2.46
N GLU A 95 5.70 3.09 1.79
CA GLU A 95 5.62 3.20 0.33
C GLU A 95 6.62 2.24 -0.35
N VAL A 96 7.89 2.27 0.08
CA VAL A 96 8.95 1.39 -0.46
C VAL A 96 8.64 -0.08 -0.19
N ALA A 97 8.16 -0.41 1.00
CA ALA A 97 7.78 -1.78 1.34
C ALA A 97 6.61 -2.29 0.51
N MET A 98 5.61 -1.45 0.21
CA MET A 98 4.49 -1.84 -0.66
C MET A 98 4.95 -2.10 -2.10
N LYS A 99 5.79 -1.22 -2.65
CA LYS A 99 6.39 -1.39 -3.99
C LYS A 99 7.17 -2.71 -4.06
N HIS A 100 8.01 -2.98 -3.05
CA HIS A 100 8.77 -4.23 -2.95
C HIS A 100 7.88 -5.47 -2.87
N ALA A 101 6.81 -5.44 -2.07
CA ALA A 101 5.88 -6.55 -1.94
C ALA A 101 5.15 -6.86 -3.25
N PHE A 102 4.75 -5.82 -3.98
CA PHE A 102 4.09 -5.97 -5.28
C PHE A 102 5.04 -6.60 -6.30
N ALA A 103 6.26 -6.05 -6.44
CA ALA A 103 7.30 -6.57 -7.30
C ALA A 103 7.65 -8.04 -6.98
N THR A 104 7.69 -8.40 -5.69
CA THR A 104 7.94 -9.79 -5.27
C THR A 104 6.87 -10.74 -5.80
N VAL A 105 5.60 -10.34 -5.79
CA VAL A 105 4.50 -11.16 -6.31
C VAL A 105 4.52 -11.21 -7.84
N THR A 106 4.68 -10.08 -8.52
CA THR A 106 4.65 -10.01 -9.99
C THR A 106 5.82 -10.74 -10.62
N HIS A 107 7.02 -10.66 -10.04
CA HIS A 107 8.19 -11.40 -10.54
C HIS A 107 8.03 -12.93 -10.40
N GLN A 108 7.18 -13.39 -9.50
CA GLN A 108 6.85 -14.81 -9.31
C GLN A 108 5.61 -15.25 -10.11
N ASP A 109 4.92 -14.33 -10.79
CA ASP A 109 3.67 -14.61 -11.49
C ASP A 109 3.60 -13.94 -12.86
N GLN A 110 3.98 -14.68 -13.90
CA GLN A 110 3.95 -14.20 -15.27
C GLN A 110 2.53 -13.95 -15.82
N THR A 111 1.47 -14.32 -15.09
CA THR A 111 0.08 -13.99 -15.47
C THR A 111 -0.31 -12.55 -15.12
N ILE A 112 0.52 -11.88 -14.32
CA ILE A 112 0.38 -10.46 -14.01
C ILE A 112 1.24 -9.67 -15.01
N PRO A 113 0.63 -8.74 -15.78
CA PRO A 113 1.37 -7.93 -16.74
C PRO A 113 2.48 -7.10 -16.08
N SER A 114 3.60 -6.93 -16.77
CA SER A 114 4.76 -6.18 -16.24
C SER A 114 4.48 -4.69 -16.00
N ASP A 115 3.53 -4.10 -16.74
CA ASP A 115 3.10 -2.70 -16.56
C ASP A 115 2.17 -2.48 -15.36
N ALA A 116 1.70 -3.56 -14.72
CA ALA A 116 0.93 -3.48 -13.48
C ALA A 116 1.78 -2.88 -12.34
N GLU A 117 3.09 -3.16 -12.33
CA GLU A 117 4.02 -2.60 -11.35
C GLU A 117 4.19 -1.09 -11.52
N ILE A 118 4.35 -0.63 -12.76
CA ILE A 118 4.44 0.81 -13.07
C ILE A 118 3.16 1.52 -12.62
N SER A 119 2.00 0.95 -12.96
CA SER A 119 0.71 1.50 -12.54
C SER A 119 0.56 1.55 -11.03
N PHE A 120 1.03 0.50 -10.33
CA PHE A 120 1.01 0.45 -8.87
C PHE A 120 1.95 1.49 -8.25
N HIS A 121 3.12 1.72 -8.84
CA HIS A 121 4.05 2.75 -8.38
C HIS A 121 3.43 4.14 -8.50
N MET A 122 2.82 4.47 -9.64
CA MET A 122 2.12 5.74 -9.83
C MET A 122 0.97 5.93 -8.83
N PHE A 123 0.19 4.87 -8.60
CA PHE A 123 -0.88 4.87 -7.60
C PHE A 123 -0.35 5.19 -6.20
N LEU A 124 0.69 4.48 -5.77
CA LEU A 124 1.28 4.69 -4.45
C LEU A 124 1.89 6.08 -4.32
N GLU A 125 2.51 6.62 -5.37
CA GLU A 125 3.03 7.99 -5.34
C GLU A 125 1.92 9.00 -5.07
N ILE A 126 0.75 8.85 -5.71
CA ILE A 126 -0.41 9.72 -5.47
C ILE A 126 -0.90 9.58 -4.01
N VAL A 127 -1.12 8.34 -3.56
CA VAL A 127 -1.63 8.06 -2.21
C VAL A 127 -0.68 8.57 -1.13
N PHE A 128 0.61 8.28 -1.25
CA PHE A 128 1.61 8.65 -0.24
C PHE A 128 1.99 10.13 -0.30
N HIS A 129 1.88 10.77 -1.46
CA HIS A 129 1.95 12.23 -1.56
C HIS A 129 0.85 12.89 -0.75
N GLU A 130 -0.40 12.44 -0.88
CA GLU A 130 -1.51 12.95 -0.08
C GLU A 130 -1.33 12.64 1.41
N LEU A 131 -0.89 11.42 1.77
CA LEU A 131 -0.64 11.06 3.18
C LEU A 131 0.39 11.99 3.81
N ARG A 132 1.52 12.25 3.13
CA ARG A 132 2.55 13.16 3.63
C ARG A 132 2.03 14.58 3.86
N LYS A 133 1.13 15.09 3.00
CA LYS A 133 0.49 16.41 3.21
C LYS A 133 -0.33 16.46 4.50
N THR A 134 -1.02 15.38 4.86
CA THR A 134 -1.82 15.32 6.09
C THR A 134 -1.01 15.26 7.38
N GLN A 135 0.31 15.06 7.29
CA GLN A 135 1.22 14.96 8.43
C GLN A 135 2.03 16.25 8.66
N VAL A 136 1.82 17.28 7.84
CA VAL A 136 2.39 18.62 8.07
C VAL A 136 1.48 19.34 9.07
N PRO A 137 2.00 19.76 10.25
CA PRO A 137 1.21 20.52 11.22
C PRO A 137 0.76 21.89 10.69
#